data_AF-A0A0W0ZC38-F1
#
_entry.id   AF-A0A0W0ZC38-F1
#
_cell.length_a   1.000
_cell.length_b   1.000
_cell.length_c   1.000
_cell.angle_alpha   90.00
_cell.angle_beta   90.00
_cell.angle_gamma   90.00
#
_symmetry.space_group_name_H-M   'P 1'
#
loop_
_entity.id
_entity.type
_entity.pdbx_description
1 polymer ?
#
loop_
_entity_poly.entity_id
_entity_poly.type
_entity_poly.pdbx_seq_one_letter_code
_entity_poly.pdbx_strand_id
1 'polypeptide(L)'
;MGRLGNYQKSPVSLNDSRMIADLFQGKMLSRQHLLQKMQELADLDANALENDLLQAVRLQPRKIIVLTHVPPFKEACQHMGKVSDENYLPYFSSKAIGDVLMPYALENPAIDFVVLCGHTHSDAEYQPTNNLIVKTGAAEYYKPTIQELIAL
;
A
#
# COMPACT_ATOMS: atom_id res chain seq x y z
N MET A 1 1.77 5.88 -4.57
CA MET A 1 3.12 5.48 -5.07
C MET A 1 4.00 6.71 -5.26
N GLY A 2 5.31 6.54 -5.34
CA GLY A 2 6.26 7.59 -5.74
C GLY A 2 6.59 8.65 -4.68
N ARG A 3 6.07 8.48 -3.45
CA ARG A 3 6.22 9.43 -2.33
C ARG A 3 7.15 8.94 -1.22
N LEU A 4 7.56 7.67 -1.29
CA LEU A 4 8.57 7.06 -0.43
C LEU A 4 9.76 6.70 -1.31
N GLY A 5 10.96 6.70 -0.73
CA GLY A 5 12.18 6.44 -1.47
C GLY A 5 12.65 7.62 -2.33
N ASN A 6 13.58 7.33 -3.24
CA ASN A 6 14.18 8.30 -4.16
C ASN A 6 13.84 7.97 -5.62
N TYR A 7 12.62 8.29 -6.04
CA TYR A 7 12.15 8.06 -7.41
C TYR A 7 13.08 8.68 -8.48
N GLN A 8 13.62 9.88 -8.20
CA GLN A 8 14.43 10.62 -9.17
C GLN A 8 15.73 9.89 -9.49
N LYS A 9 16.37 9.27 -8.48
CA LYS A 9 17.63 8.55 -8.63
C LYS A 9 17.45 7.04 -8.85
N SER A 10 16.24 6.52 -8.67
CA SER A 10 15.99 5.09 -8.80
C SER A 10 16.31 4.57 -10.22
N PRO A 11 17.14 3.53 -10.36
CA PRO A 11 17.38 2.87 -11.64
C PRO A 11 16.26 1.89 -12.01
N VAL A 12 15.28 1.66 -11.12
CA VAL A 12 14.26 0.61 -11.27
C VAL A 12 13.27 0.98 -12.38
N SER A 13 12.92 -0.02 -13.21
CA SER A 13 11.82 0.07 -14.17
C SER A 13 10.97 -1.18 -14.09
N LEU A 14 9.68 -1.02 -13.75
CA LEU A 14 8.75 -2.13 -13.58
C LEU A 14 7.91 -2.38 -14.84
N ASN A 15 7.41 -3.61 -14.94
CA ASN A 15 6.51 -4.04 -16.01
C ASN A 15 5.20 -3.25 -16.02
N ASP A 16 4.75 -2.75 -14.88
CA ASP A 16 3.55 -1.92 -14.75
C ASP A 16 3.61 -0.72 -15.69
N SER A 17 4.77 -0.06 -15.77
CA SER A 17 5.03 1.07 -16.68
C SER A 17 5.16 0.68 -18.16
N ARG A 18 5.05 -0.60 -18.49
CA ARG A 18 5.03 -1.16 -19.84
C ARG A 18 3.65 -1.72 -20.21
N MET A 19 2.94 -2.29 -19.25
CA MET A 19 1.71 -3.06 -19.47
C MET A 19 0.44 -2.30 -19.11
N ILE A 20 0.51 -1.34 -18.17
CA ILE A 20 -0.63 -0.49 -17.83
C ILE A 20 -0.63 0.70 -18.79
N ALA A 21 -1.70 0.86 -19.56
CA ALA A 21 -1.79 1.85 -20.64
C ALA A 21 -1.49 3.27 -20.16
N ASP A 22 -2.10 3.68 -19.04
CA ASP A 22 -1.92 5.00 -18.44
C ASP A 22 -0.48 5.27 -18.00
N LEU A 23 0.15 4.28 -17.35
CA LEU A 23 1.55 4.41 -16.92
C LEU A 23 2.52 4.38 -18.10
N PHE A 24 2.23 3.57 -19.12
CA PHE A 24 3.01 3.53 -20.35
C PHE A 24 2.96 4.87 -21.08
N GLN A 25 1.79 5.48 -21.23
CA GLN A 25 1.64 6.80 -21.82
C GLN A 25 2.45 7.85 -21.04
N GLY A 26 2.34 7.87 -19.70
CA GLY A 26 3.14 8.76 -18.86
C GLY A 26 4.65 8.54 -19.04
N LYS A 27 5.09 7.28 -19.09
CA LYS A 27 6.50 6.91 -19.31
C LYS A 27 7.04 7.38 -20.66
N MET A 28 6.24 7.29 -21.72
CA MET A 28 6.63 7.74 -23.06
C MET A 28 6.87 9.25 -23.12
N LEU A 29 6.18 10.03 -22.29
CA LEU A 29 6.37 11.48 -22.20
C LEU A 29 7.64 11.83 -21.41
N SER A 30 7.72 11.39 -20.14
CA SER A 30 8.93 11.53 -19.32
C SER A 30 8.81 10.76 -18.01
N ARG A 31 9.92 10.60 -17.28
CA ARG A 31 9.90 10.07 -15.90
C ARG A 31 9.01 10.91 -14.97
N GLN A 32 8.93 12.22 -15.18
CA GLN A 32 8.08 13.09 -14.36
C GLN A 32 6.59 12.84 -14.63
N HIS A 33 6.19 12.64 -15.88
CA HIS A 33 4.80 12.31 -16.22
C HIS A 33 4.41 10.92 -15.70
N LEU A 34 5.32 9.94 -15.76
CA LEU A 34 5.10 8.65 -15.12
C LEU A 34 4.89 8.79 -13.60
N LEU A 35 5.74 9.57 -12.93
CA LEU A 35 5.59 9.83 -11.48
C LEU A 35 4.25 10.48 -11.17
N GLN A 36 3.87 11.52 -11.94
CA GLN A 36 2.61 12.22 -11.76
C GLN A 36 1.43 11.27 -11.93
N LYS A 37 1.44 10.40 -12.95
CA LYS A 37 0.35 9.45 -13.16
C LYS A 37 0.29 8.38 -12.07
N MET A 38 1.44 7.89 -11.59
CA MET A 38 1.51 6.98 -10.43
C MET A 38 0.95 7.62 -9.15
N GLN A 39 1.20 8.92 -8.95
CA GLN A 39 0.70 9.67 -7.81
C GLN A 39 -0.81 9.92 -7.92
N GLU A 40 -1.29 10.33 -9.09
CA GLU A 40 -2.70 10.55 -9.40
C GLU A 40 -3.53 9.29 -9.12
N LEU A 41 -3.12 8.13 -9.64
CA LEU A 41 -3.81 6.86 -9.40
C LEU A 41 -3.83 6.50 -7.91
N ALA A 42 -2.70 6.69 -7.21
CA ALA A 42 -2.64 6.43 -5.79
C ALA A 42 -3.51 7.39 -4.95
N ASP A 43 -3.73 8.62 -5.42
CA ASP A 43 -4.61 9.59 -4.76
C ASP A 43 -6.08 9.25 -5.01
N LEU A 44 -6.43 8.75 -6.20
CA LEU A 44 -7.77 8.24 -6.47
C LEU A 44 -8.12 7.08 -5.54
N ASP A 45 -7.23 6.11 -5.39
CA ASP A 45 -7.42 4.98 -4.48
C ASP A 45 -7.51 5.43 -3.01
N ALA A 46 -6.66 6.39 -2.60
CA ALA A 46 -6.67 6.93 -1.25
C ALA A 46 -7.96 7.70 -0.94
N ASN A 47 -8.46 8.51 -1.87
CA ASN A 47 -9.72 9.23 -1.72
C ASN A 47 -10.91 8.26 -1.66
N ALA A 48 -10.90 7.18 -2.45
CA ALA A 48 -11.92 6.14 -2.36
C ALA A 48 -11.93 5.47 -0.98
N LEU A 49 -10.75 5.08 -0.49
CA LEU A 49 -10.60 4.51 0.85
C LEU A 49 -11.06 5.46 1.95
N GLU A 50 -10.71 6.75 1.86
CA GLU A 50 -11.14 7.75 2.85
C GLU A 50 -12.67 7.85 2.94
N ASN A 51 -13.36 7.85 1.78
CA ASN A 51 -14.82 7.86 1.75
C ASN A 51 -15.43 6.61 2.40
N ASP A 52 -14.84 5.43 2.14
CA ASP A 52 -15.29 4.17 2.74
C ASP A 52 -15.06 4.17 4.26
N LEU A 53 -13.90 4.62 4.72
CA LEU A 53 -13.57 4.72 6.15
C LEU A 53 -14.50 5.70 6.87
N LEU A 54 -14.78 6.86 6.26
CA LEU A 54 -15.70 7.86 6.82
C LEU A 54 -17.08 7.25 7.12
N GLN A 55 -17.57 6.38 6.24
CA GLN A 55 -18.84 5.68 6.43
C GLN A 55 -18.70 4.54 7.46
N ALA A 56 -17.64 3.75 7.38
CA ALA A 56 -17.42 2.58 8.22
C ALA A 56 -17.27 2.94 9.71
N VAL A 57 -16.48 3.98 10.04
CA VAL A 57 -16.25 4.37 11.44
C VAL A 57 -17.52 4.90 12.12
N ARG A 58 -18.46 5.49 11.36
CA ARG A 58 -19.75 5.94 11.89
C ARG A 58 -20.63 4.80 12.39
N LEU A 59 -20.42 3.59 11.87
CA LEU A 59 -21.10 2.38 12.34
C LEU A 59 -20.53 1.88 13.68
N GLN A 60 -19.45 2.47 14.17
CA GLN A 60 -18.73 2.09 15.39
C GLN A 60 -18.48 0.57 15.50
N PRO A 61 -17.95 -0.08 14.44
CA PRO A 61 -17.64 -1.50 14.49
C PRO A 61 -16.51 -1.77 15.49
N ARG A 62 -16.43 -2.99 16.01
CA ARG A 62 -15.25 -3.41 16.80
C ARG A 62 -13.98 -3.47 15.95
N LYS A 63 -14.13 -3.81 14.66
CA LYS A 63 -13.01 -4.05 13.75
C LYS A 63 -13.36 -3.61 12.33
N ILE A 64 -12.40 -2.98 11.65
CA ILE A 64 -12.41 -2.66 10.23
C ILE A 64 -11.27 -3.41 9.55
N ILE A 65 -11.57 -4.17 8.50
CA ILE A 65 -10.58 -4.86 7.68
C ILE A 65 -10.46 -4.12 6.35
N VAL A 66 -9.26 -3.68 6.02
CA VAL A 66 -8.93 -2.97 4.78
C VAL A 66 -8.09 -3.88 3.89
N LEU A 67 -8.51 -4.06 2.64
CA LEU A 67 -7.77 -4.85 1.66
C LEU A 67 -7.12 -3.91 0.65
N THR A 68 -5.80 -4.00 0.51
CA THR A 68 -5.06 -3.23 -0.51
C THR A 68 -4.11 -4.16 -1.25
N HIS A 69 -3.76 -3.83 -2.50
CA HIS A 69 -2.71 -4.63 -3.17
C HIS A 69 -1.32 -4.27 -2.63
N VAL A 70 -1.05 -2.97 -2.47
CA VAL A 70 0.28 -2.41 -2.19
C VAL A 70 0.40 -2.04 -0.71
N PRO A 71 1.52 -2.34 -0.04
CA PRO A 71 1.76 -1.96 1.34
C PRO A 71 1.68 -0.44 1.58
N PRO A 72 0.88 0.03 2.55
CA PRO A 72 0.72 1.46 2.82
C PRO A 72 1.90 2.12 3.55
N PHE A 73 2.70 1.32 4.27
CA PHE A 73 3.86 1.79 5.04
C PHE A 73 5.15 1.12 4.54
N LYS A 74 6.28 1.81 4.66
CA LYS A 74 7.58 1.28 4.24
C LYS A 74 7.99 0.05 5.07
N GLU A 75 7.61 0.02 6.35
CA GLU A 75 7.93 -1.05 7.29
C GLU A 75 7.27 -2.38 6.91
N ALA A 76 6.07 -2.30 6.29
CA ALA A 76 5.36 -3.44 5.71
C ALA A 76 5.85 -3.78 4.28
N CYS A 77 6.65 -2.91 3.66
CA CYS A 77 7.17 -3.10 2.31
C CYS A 77 8.52 -3.85 2.35
N GLN A 78 8.50 -5.14 2.63
CA GLN A 78 9.73 -5.94 2.78
C GLN A 78 10.04 -6.83 1.58
N HIS A 79 11.32 -7.09 1.38
CA HIS A 79 11.84 -8.13 0.51
C HIS A 79 12.93 -8.92 1.24
N MET A 80 12.77 -10.24 1.36
CA MET A 80 13.71 -11.12 2.08
C MET A 80 14.00 -10.67 3.53
N GLY A 81 12.96 -10.28 4.27
CA GLY A 81 13.05 -9.86 5.68
C GLY A 81 13.69 -8.48 5.91
N LYS A 82 13.87 -7.68 4.85
CA LYS A 82 14.38 -6.31 4.94
C LYS A 82 13.42 -5.35 4.29
N VAL A 83 13.23 -4.18 4.91
CA VAL A 83 12.52 -3.06 4.29
C VAL A 83 13.16 -2.73 2.95
N SER A 84 12.33 -2.56 1.92
CA SER A 84 12.75 -2.18 0.58
C SER A 84 13.57 -0.89 0.63
N ASP A 85 14.62 -0.80 -0.16
CA ASP A 85 15.48 0.38 -0.16
C ASP A 85 14.85 1.58 -0.90
N GLU A 86 15.56 2.71 -0.87
CA GLU A 86 15.17 3.96 -1.52
C GLU A 86 14.89 3.84 -3.03
N ASN A 87 15.47 2.85 -3.72
CA ASN A 87 15.24 2.63 -5.14
C ASN A 87 13.91 1.93 -5.42
N TYR A 88 13.47 1.03 -4.54
CA TYR A 88 12.28 0.21 -4.72
C TYR A 88 11.04 0.81 -4.05
N LEU A 89 11.18 1.45 -2.88
CA LEU A 89 10.06 2.09 -2.16
C LEU A 89 9.13 2.97 -3.01
N PRO A 90 9.61 3.73 -4.02
CA PRO A 90 8.72 4.53 -4.87
C PRO A 90 7.66 3.70 -5.62
N TYR A 91 7.91 2.41 -5.83
CA TYR A 91 7.04 1.54 -6.63
C TYR A 91 6.38 0.42 -5.82
N PHE A 92 6.88 0.17 -4.61
CA PHE A 92 6.42 -0.96 -3.80
C PHE A 92 5.64 -0.53 -2.55
N SER A 93 5.51 0.77 -2.28
CA SER A 93 4.70 1.26 -1.16
C SER A 93 3.85 2.48 -1.53
N SER A 94 2.64 2.53 -0.98
CA SER A 94 1.69 3.63 -1.20
C SER A 94 1.48 4.47 0.06
N LYS A 95 2.32 5.50 0.22
CA LYS A 95 2.18 6.49 1.29
C LYS A 95 0.79 7.12 1.38
N ALA A 96 0.13 7.36 0.24
CA ALA A 96 -1.20 7.98 0.20
C ALA A 96 -2.23 7.17 0.99
N ILE A 97 -2.19 5.85 0.87
CA ILE A 97 -3.06 4.94 1.63
C ILE A 97 -2.70 4.98 3.12
N GLY A 98 -1.40 4.95 3.45
CA GLY A 98 -0.94 5.04 4.84
C GLY A 98 -1.33 6.36 5.52
N ASP A 99 -1.27 7.46 4.77
CA ASP A 99 -1.65 8.80 5.23
C ASP A 99 -3.15 8.91 5.50
N VAL A 100 -3.98 8.18 4.75
CA VAL A 100 -5.43 8.09 5.02
C VAL A 100 -5.70 7.19 6.23
N LEU A 101 -5.04 6.04 6.37
CA LEU A 101 -5.32 5.10 7.46
C LEU A 101 -4.97 5.66 8.85
N MET A 102 -3.85 6.39 8.95
CA MET A 102 -3.28 6.79 10.24
C MET A 102 -4.22 7.69 11.06
N PRO A 103 -4.81 8.79 10.53
CA PRO A 103 -5.75 9.62 11.27
C PRO A 103 -6.97 8.83 11.76
N TYR A 104 -7.57 7.99 10.93
CA TYR A 104 -8.74 7.21 11.32
C TYR A 104 -8.44 6.24 12.47
N ALA A 105 -7.27 5.59 12.45
CA ALA A 105 -6.83 4.75 13.56
C ALA A 105 -6.64 5.56 14.85
N LEU A 106 -5.99 6.72 14.78
CA LEU A 106 -5.73 7.59 15.94
C LEU A 106 -7.01 8.19 16.53
N GLU A 107 -7.94 8.61 15.69
CA GLU A 107 -9.21 9.25 16.10
C GLU A 107 -10.25 8.23 16.61
N ASN A 108 -10.09 6.96 16.28
CA ASN A 108 -11.01 5.89 16.67
C ASN A 108 -10.30 4.77 17.44
N PRO A 109 -9.74 5.04 18.64
CA PRO A 109 -8.91 4.08 19.38
C PRO A 109 -9.66 2.84 19.87
N ALA A 110 -11.01 2.85 19.84
CA ALA A 110 -11.85 1.71 20.19
C ALA A 110 -12.11 0.75 19.01
N ILE A 111 -11.70 1.12 17.79
CA ILE A 111 -11.87 0.32 16.58
C ILE A 111 -10.52 -0.30 16.21
N ASP A 112 -10.48 -1.62 16.04
CA ASP A 112 -9.32 -2.34 15.53
C ASP A 112 -9.26 -2.23 13.99
N PHE A 113 -8.17 -1.73 13.44
CA PHE A 113 -7.91 -1.67 12.02
C PHE A 113 -6.91 -2.75 11.60
N VAL A 114 -7.31 -3.61 10.67
CA VAL A 114 -6.46 -4.65 10.08
C VAL A 114 -6.32 -4.39 8.60
N VAL A 115 -5.11 -4.11 8.14
CA VAL A 115 -4.81 -3.92 6.73
C VAL A 115 -4.13 -5.17 6.19
N LEU A 116 -4.69 -5.77 5.14
CA LEU A 116 -4.09 -6.92 4.46
C LEU A 116 -3.63 -6.50 3.07
N CYS A 117 -2.37 -6.76 2.77
CA CYS A 117 -1.76 -6.38 1.51
C CYS A 117 -0.76 -7.42 0.97
N GLY A 118 -0.13 -7.13 -0.18
CA GLY A 118 0.81 -8.04 -0.85
C GLY A 118 1.87 -7.29 -1.63
N HIS A 119 1.98 -7.58 -2.94
CA HIS A 119 2.89 -6.93 -3.91
C HIS A 119 4.39 -7.25 -3.76
N THR A 120 4.94 -7.35 -2.54
CA THR A 120 6.40 -7.49 -2.35
C THR A 120 6.91 -8.94 -2.36
N HIS A 121 5.99 -9.91 -2.38
CA HIS A 121 6.23 -11.36 -2.34
C HIS A 121 6.92 -11.86 -1.06
N SER A 122 7.21 -11.00 -0.10
CA SER A 122 7.70 -11.39 1.23
C SER A 122 6.65 -11.02 2.28
N ASP A 123 6.57 -11.83 3.32
CA ASP A 123 5.73 -11.51 4.47
C ASP A 123 6.32 -10.34 5.25
N ALA A 124 5.42 -9.55 5.85
CA ALA A 124 5.78 -8.52 6.78
C ALA A 124 4.59 -8.21 7.69
N GLU A 125 4.87 -7.92 8.96
CA GLU A 125 3.90 -7.38 9.89
C GLU A 125 4.41 -6.06 10.45
N TYR A 126 3.54 -5.06 10.48
CA TYR A 126 3.85 -3.75 11.03
C TYR A 126 2.66 -3.20 11.80
N GLN A 127 2.92 -2.74 13.02
CA GLN A 127 1.92 -2.16 13.91
C GLN A 127 2.29 -0.69 14.21
N PRO A 128 1.81 0.28 13.40
CA PRO A 128 2.09 1.70 13.63
C PRO A 128 1.43 2.27 14.89
N THR A 129 0.27 1.75 15.30
CA THR A 129 -0.44 2.15 16.52
C THR A 129 -1.03 0.92 17.21
N ASN A 130 -1.46 1.05 18.46
CA ASN A 130 -2.02 -0.08 19.23
C ASN A 130 -3.24 -0.74 18.56
N ASN A 131 -3.99 0.02 17.75
CA ASN A 131 -5.21 -0.44 17.09
C ASN A 131 -5.10 -0.49 15.56
N LEU A 132 -3.91 -0.38 14.98
CA LEU A 132 -3.69 -0.52 13.53
C LEU A 132 -2.57 -1.52 13.27
N ILE A 133 -2.91 -2.63 12.62
CA ILE A 133 -1.97 -3.65 12.19
C ILE A 133 -2.01 -3.82 10.68
N VAL A 134 -0.84 -3.98 10.06
CA VAL A 134 -0.65 -4.13 8.63
C VAL A 134 0.07 -5.45 8.39
N LYS A 135 -0.53 -6.33 7.61
CA LYS A 135 -0.01 -7.65 7.27
C LYS A 135 0.17 -7.76 5.76
N THR A 136 1.40 -8.01 5.35
CA THR A 136 1.75 -8.27 3.96
C THR A 136 1.87 -9.77 3.77
N GLY A 137 1.09 -10.34 2.85
CA GLY A 137 1.16 -11.76 2.51
C GLY A 137 2.36 -12.07 1.61
N ALA A 138 3.06 -13.16 1.91
CA ALA A 138 4.12 -13.69 1.05
C ALA A 138 3.53 -14.35 -0.20
N ALA A 139 4.30 -14.38 -1.28
CA ALA A 139 3.89 -15.05 -2.51
C ALA A 139 5.07 -15.76 -3.18
N GLU A 140 4.85 -17.00 -3.60
CA GLU A 140 5.76 -17.72 -4.49
C GLU A 140 5.07 -17.92 -5.84
N TYR A 141 5.80 -17.66 -6.92
CA TYR A 141 5.26 -17.81 -8.28
C TYR A 141 4.67 -19.21 -8.49
N TYR A 142 3.47 -19.25 -9.07
CA TYR A 142 2.70 -20.48 -9.35
C TYR A 142 2.26 -21.29 -8.14
N LYS A 143 2.41 -20.77 -6.91
CA LYS A 143 2.03 -21.46 -5.67
C LYS A 143 1.13 -20.57 -4.80
N PRO A 144 -0.13 -20.33 -5.19
CA PRO A 144 -1.07 -19.62 -4.32
C PRO A 144 -1.31 -20.42 -3.04
N THR A 145 -1.32 -19.73 -1.90
CA THR A 145 -1.59 -20.34 -0.59
C THR A 145 -2.48 -19.43 0.24
N ILE A 146 -3.23 -20.04 1.16
CA ILE A 146 -3.95 -19.32 2.21
C ILE A 146 -2.92 -18.67 3.14
N GLN A 147 -3.07 -17.37 3.38
CA GLN A 147 -2.20 -16.61 4.28
C GLN A 147 -2.71 -16.67 5.73
N GLU A 148 -4.01 -16.42 5.91
CA GLU A 148 -4.63 -16.34 7.24
C GLU A 148 -6.14 -16.64 7.14
N LEU A 149 -6.70 -17.28 8.18
CA LEU A 149 -8.14 -17.38 8.38
C LEU A 149 -8.58 -16.30 9.38
N ILE A 150 -9.48 -15.43 8.95
CA ILE A 150 -9.95 -14.32 9.79
C ILE A 150 -11.31 -14.70 10.38
N ALA A 151 -11.36 -14.78 11.71
CA ALA A 151 -12.61 -14.90 12.45
C ALA A 151 -13.20 -13.50 12.73
N LEU A 152 -14.51 -13.36 12.50
CA LEU A 152 -15.29 -12.15 12.71
C LEU A 152 -15.82 -12.08 14.15
#